data_AF-A0A938SE20-F1
#
_entry.id   AF-A0A938SE20-F1
#
_cell.length_a   1.000
_cell.length_b   1.000
_cell.length_c   1.000
_cell.angle_alpha   90.00
_cell.angle_beta   90.00
_cell.angle_gamma   90.00
#
_symmetry.space_group_name_H-M   'P 1'
#
loop_
_entity.id
_entity.type
_entity.pdbx_description
1 polymer ?
#
loop_
_entity_poly.entity_id
_entity_poly.type
_entity_poly.pdbx_seq_one_letter_code
_entity_poly.pdbx_strand_id
1 'polypeptide(L)'
;MTLERFQGKILPMINRLCLAALVAAFVSGCASVGRQPKDLNPVTFKRAPSHAAVTLVKDGQPKATIAVMGGRMAGVAELQRSIKEATGAELRIVKDKIEPPAIVIGDCDLAKKHGLEAARMPVEGFAIKTAADLVFIVGNERGTEWGIYEFLERF
;
A
#
# COMPACT_ATOMS: atom_id res chain seq x y z
N MET A 1 -31.16 -36.04 -60.96
CA MET A 1 -31.67 -35.34 -62.17
C MET A 1 -32.46 -34.15 -61.64
N THR A 2 -32.08 -32.87 -61.69
CA THR A 2 -31.07 -32.05 -62.38
C THR A 2 -31.13 -30.72 -61.59
N LEU A 3 -30.05 -30.27 -60.93
CA LEU A 3 -29.16 -29.14 -61.32
C LEU A 3 -29.81 -27.74 -61.40
N GLU A 4 -29.02 -26.75 -60.94
CA GLU A 4 -29.03 -25.30 -61.24
C GLU A 4 -29.58 -24.30 -60.18
N ARG A 5 -28.60 -23.65 -59.53
CA ARG A 5 -28.47 -22.21 -59.21
C ARG A 5 -29.53 -21.27 -59.79
N PHE A 6 -29.92 -20.24 -59.03
CA PHE A 6 -29.59 -18.84 -59.37
C PHE A 6 -29.88 -17.88 -58.21
N GLN A 7 -28.97 -16.92 -58.04
CA GLN A 7 -29.01 -15.84 -57.04
C GLN A 7 -30.03 -14.76 -57.41
N GLY A 8 -30.62 -14.11 -56.39
CA GLY A 8 -31.39 -12.88 -56.55
C GLY A 8 -31.72 -12.23 -55.22
N LYS A 9 -30.92 -11.24 -54.82
CA LYS A 9 -31.09 -10.38 -53.64
C LYS A 9 -32.42 -9.62 -53.70
N ILE A 10 -33.14 -9.50 -52.58
CA ILE A 10 -33.79 -8.26 -52.12
C ILE A 10 -33.79 -8.27 -50.59
N LEU A 11 -33.04 -7.32 -50.01
CA LEU A 11 -33.06 -6.97 -48.60
C LEU A 11 -34.18 -5.94 -48.36
N PRO A 12 -34.96 -6.06 -47.29
CA PRO A 12 -35.41 -4.87 -46.56
C PRO A 12 -34.84 -4.98 -45.14
N MET A 13 -33.83 -4.19 -44.79
CA MET A 13 -33.97 -2.91 -44.10
C MET A 13 -34.97 -2.93 -42.94
N ILE A 14 -34.98 -4.01 -42.16
CA ILE A 14 -35.66 -4.07 -40.86
C ILE A 14 -34.75 -3.41 -39.81
N ASN A 15 -34.96 -2.10 -39.70
CA ASN A 15 -35.17 -1.39 -38.45
C ASN A 15 -34.12 -1.62 -37.33
N ARG A 16 -32.89 -1.15 -37.56
CA ARG A 16 -31.86 -0.99 -36.52
C ARG A 16 -32.13 0.17 -35.53
N LEU A 17 -33.27 0.85 -35.64
CA LEU A 17 -33.53 2.09 -34.91
C LEU A 17 -34.11 1.87 -33.50
N CYS A 18 -34.60 0.67 -33.17
CA CYS A 18 -35.25 0.43 -31.87
C CYS A 18 -34.35 -0.22 -30.80
N LEU A 19 -33.17 -0.76 -31.13
CA LEU A 19 -32.29 -1.37 -30.14
C LEU A 19 -31.30 -0.38 -29.49
N ALA A 20 -31.10 0.79 -30.09
CA ALA A 20 -30.18 1.80 -29.57
C ALA A 20 -30.76 2.60 -28.39
N ALA A 21 -32.09 2.63 -28.21
CA ALA A 21 -32.73 3.44 -27.17
C ALA A 21 -32.76 2.77 -25.78
N LEU A 22 -32.65 1.43 -25.70
CA LEU A 22 -32.76 0.73 -24.41
C LEU A 22 -31.42 0.59 -23.66
N VAL A 23 -30.27 0.73 -24.34
CA VAL A 23 -28.93 0.64 -23.72
C VAL A 23 -28.48 1.98 -23.13
N ALA A 24 -29.12 3.09 -23.51
CA ALA A 24 -28.71 4.44 -23.09
C ALA A 24 -29.15 4.82 -21.66
N ALA A 25 -29.98 4.02 -20.98
CA ALA A 25 -30.57 4.41 -19.69
C ALA A 25 -29.87 3.84 -18.43
N PHE A 26 -28.83 3.02 -18.56
CA PHE A 26 -28.23 2.28 -17.43
C PHE A 26 -26.81 2.73 -17.01
N VAL A 27 -26.31 3.88 -17.46
CA VAL A 27 -24.93 4.36 -17.15
C VAL A 27 -24.91 5.68 -16.38
N SER A 28 -26.06 6.16 -15.86
CA SER A 28 -26.11 7.44 -15.14
C SER A 28 -26.16 7.29 -13.62
N GLY A 29 -25.49 6.27 -13.07
CA GLY A 29 -25.33 6.08 -11.63
C GLY A 29 -23.88 6.23 -11.20
N CYS A 30 -23.62 7.16 -10.29
CA CYS A 30 -22.35 7.41 -9.58
C CYS A 30 -21.29 8.28 -10.27
N ALA A 31 -21.67 9.50 -10.63
CA ALA A 31 -20.71 10.61 -10.60
C ALA A 31 -21.17 11.63 -9.55
N SER A 32 -20.98 11.31 -8.26
CA SER A 32 -20.97 12.35 -7.25
C SER A 32 -19.70 13.18 -7.49
N VAL A 33 -19.88 14.41 -7.97
CA VAL A 33 -18.82 15.42 -7.89
C VAL A 33 -18.56 15.61 -6.39
N GLY A 34 -17.50 14.97 -5.89
CA GLY A 34 -17.18 14.90 -4.48
C GLY A 34 -16.92 16.31 -3.93
N ARG A 35 -17.92 16.88 -3.27
CA ARG A 35 -17.75 18.10 -2.48
C ARG A 35 -16.81 17.75 -1.33
N GLN A 36 -15.56 18.22 -1.37
CA GLN A 36 -14.66 18.03 -0.23
C GLN A 36 -15.29 18.66 1.01
N PRO A 37 -15.46 17.90 2.11
CA PRO A 37 -15.96 18.46 3.35
C PRO A 37 -15.01 19.56 3.82
N LYS A 38 -15.53 20.77 4.07
CA LYS A 38 -14.72 21.93 4.46
C LYS A 38 -14.03 21.74 5.82
N ASP A 39 -14.55 20.83 6.63
CA ASP A 39 -14.12 20.61 8.01
C ASP A 39 -13.11 19.46 8.14
N LEU A 40 -12.73 18.80 7.03
CA LEU A 40 -11.74 17.73 7.02
C LEU A 40 -10.41 18.21 6.47
N ASN A 41 -9.32 17.74 7.07
CA ASN A 41 -7.99 17.88 6.49
C ASN A 41 -7.96 17.17 5.12
N PRO A 42 -7.42 17.81 4.07
CA PRO A 42 -7.30 17.19 2.77
C PRO A 42 -6.54 15.86 2.84
N VAL A 43 -7.16 14.79 2.35
CA VAL A 43 -6.51 13.48 2.26
C VAL A 43 -5.68 13.39 0.99
N THR A 44 -4.44 12.93 1.10
CA THR A 44 -3.58 12.63 -0.05
C THR A 44 -3.48 11.12 -0.24
N PHE A 45 -4.02 10.61 -1.34
CA PHE A 45 -3.86 9.21 -1.70
C PHE A 45 -2.47 8.97 -2.27
N LYS A 46 -1.70 8.09 -1.63
CA LYS A 46 -0.38 7.66 -2.12
C LYS A 46 -0.54 6.35 -2.91
N ARG A 47 0.15 6.25 -4.06
CA ARG A 47 0.24 4.97 -4.78
C ARG A 47 1.09 3.99 -3.96
N ALA A 48 0.63 2.75 -3.87
CA ALA A 48 1.42 1.69 -3.26
C ALA A 48 2.72 1.47 -4.06
N PRO A 49 3.88 1.34 -3.40
CA PRO A 49 5.12 0.94 -4.07
C PRO A 49 4.97 -0.42 -4.78
N SER A 50 5.60 -0.57 -5.96
CA SER A 50 5.56 -1.81 -6.73
C SER A 50 6.78 -2.68 -6.43
N HIS A 51 6.64 -3.64 -5.51
CA HIS A 51 7.61 -4.69 -5.23
C HIS A 51 6.89 -5.91 -4.64
N ALA A 52 7.57 -7.05 -4.54
CA ALA A 52 7.02 -8.22 -3.84
C ALA A 52 6.74 -7.90 -2.36
N ALA A 53 5.75 -8.56 -1.75
CA ALA A 53 5.44 -8.36 -0.34
C ALA A 53 6.65 -8.65 0.56
N VAL A 54 6.90 -7.77 1.54
CA VAL A 54 7.98 -7.99 2.51
C VAL A 54 7.55 -9.07 3.49
N THR A 55 8.27 -10.19 3.52
CA THR A 55 7.95 -11.32 4.40
C THR A 55 8.69 -11.17 5.72
N LEU A 56 7.96 -10.85 6.80
CA LEU A 56 8.53 -10.73 8.14
C LEU A 56 8.68 -12.09 8.83
N VAL A 57 7.63 -12.91 8.72
CA VAL A 57 7.54 -14.24 9.30
C VAL A 57 6.92 -15.17 8.27
N LYS A 58 7.43 -16.39 8.17
CA LYS A 58 6.87 -17.43 7.32
C LYS A 58 6.96 -18.77 8.02
N ASP A 59 5.85 -19.50 8.08
CA ASP A 59 5.76 -20.83 8.71
C ASP A 59 6.26 -20.81 10.17
N GLY A 60 5.93 -19.75 10.92
CA GLY A 60 6.37 -19.55 12.31
C GLY A 60 7.86 -19.25 12.47
N GLN A 61 8.59 -19.03 11.36
CA GLN A 61 10.03 -18.75 11.38
C GLN A 61 10.30 -17.27 11.08
N PRO A 62 11.14 -16.59 11.87
CA PRO A 62 11.52 -15.21 11.60
C PRO A 62 12.29 -15.16 10.28
N LYS A 63 11.86 -14.28 9.37
CA LYS A 63 12.54 -14.01 8.08
C LYS A 63 13.15 -12.63 8.02
N ALA A 64 12.75 -11.73 8.91
CA ALA A 64 13.23 -10.37 8.96
C ALA A 64 13.97 -10.03 10.27
N THR A 65 14.66 -8.90 10.24
CA THR A 65 15.21 -8.24 11.43
C THR A 65 14.46 -6.94 11.74
N ILE A 66 14.59 -6.45 12.97
CA ILE A 66 14.20 -5.08 13.35
C ILE A 66 15.49 -4.28 13.47
N ALA A 67 15.80 -3.47 12.46
CA ALA A 67 16.99 -2.64 12.40
C ALA A 67 16.71 -1.27 13.02
N VAL A 68 17.31 -0.98 14.18
CA VAL A 68 17.16 0.31 14.87
C VAL A 68 18.33 1.22 14.54
N MET A 69 18.04 2.34 13.90
CA MET A 69 19.00 3.33 13.44
C MET A 69 18.93 4.59 14.32
N GLY A 70 20.07 5.03 14.85
CA GLY A 70 20.15 6.31 15.58
C GLY A 70 19.82 6.24 17.07
N GLY A 71 20.06 5.09 17.72
CA GLY A 71 19.99 4.95 19.18
C GLY A 71 18.76 4.22 19.71
N ARG A 72 18.38 4.46 20.97
CA ARG A 72 17.22 3.81 21.60
C ARG A 72 15.93 4.50 21.16
N MET A 73 14.99 3.73 20.65
CA MET A 73 13.66 4.21 20.23
C MET A 73 12.57 3.56 21.09
N ALA A 74 11.59 4.36 21.52
CA ALA A 74 10.40 3.86 22.19
C ALA A 74 9.57 2.98 21.23
N GLY A 75 8.74 2.08 21.77
CA GLY A 75 7.88 1.19 20.98
C GLY A 75 8.58 -0.03 20.36
N VAL A 76 9.92 -0.04 20.18
CA VAL A 76 10.63 -1.17 19.54
C VAL A 76 10.42 -2.51 20.25
N ALA A 77 10.48 -2.50 21.59
CA ALA A 77 10.25 -3.71 22.38
C ALA A 77 8.81 -4.22 22.24
N GLU A 78 7.84 -3.31 22.19
CA GLU A 78 6.43 -3.67 21.99
C GLU A 78 6.22 -4.20 20.57
N LEU A 79 6.82 -3.58 19.55
CA LEU A 79 6.81 -4.10 18.18
C LEU A 79 7.28 -5.55 18.10
N GLN A 80 8.46 -5.84 18.67
CA GLN A 80 9.01 -7.20 18.68
C GLN A 80 8.08 -8.17 19.42
N ARG A 81 7.57 -7.75 20.58
CA ARG A 81 6.66 -8.54 21.40
C ARG A 81 5.36 -8.85 20.67
N SER A 82 4.70 -7.85 20.08
CA SER A 82 3.45 -8.02 19.34
C SER A 82 3.62 -8.93 18.13
N ILE A 83 4.74 -8.82 17.38
CA ILE A 83 5.03 -9.75 16.28
C ILE A 83 5.18 -11.19 16.80
N LYS A 84 5.89 -11.38 17.93
CA LYS A 84 6.04 -12.69 18.55
C LYS A 84 4.71 -13.27 19.02
N GLU A 85 3.87 -12.46 19.66
CA GLU A 85 2.55 -12.89 20.13
C GLU A 85 1.63 -13.25 18.95
N ALA A 86 1.65 -12.47 17.87
CA ALA A 86 0.81 -12.70 16.69
C ALA A 86 1.25 -13.88 15.84
N THR A 87 2.56 -14.18 15.78
CA THR A 87 3.12 -15.12 14.80
C THR A 87 3.87 -16.31 15.38
N GLY A 88 4.16 -16.29 16.69
CA GLY A 88 5.04 -17.25 17.36
C GLY A 88 6.54 -17.04 17.10
N ALA A 89 6.92 -16.12 16.20
CA ALA A 89 8.30 -15.88 15.82
C ALA A 89 8.85 -14.59 16.42
N GLU A 90 10.03 -14.67 17.05
CA GLU A 90 10.73 -13.51 17.57
C GLU A 90 11.70 -12.95 16.52
N LEU A 91 11.45 -11.74 16.01
CA LEU A 91 12.39 -11.07 15.12
C LEU A 91 13.59 -10.55 15.91
N ARG A 92 14.81 -10.73 15.39
CA ARG A 92 16.02 -10.20 16.03
C ARG A 92 16.08 -8.67 15.89
N ILE A 93 16.36 -7.97 17.00
CA ILE A 93 16.69 -6.54 16.99
C ILE A 93 18.18 -6.36 16.69
N VAL A 94 18.50 -5.57 15.67
CA VAL A 94 19.86 -5.22 15.22
C VAL A 94 20.03 -3.71 15.35
N LYS A 95 21.16 -3.26 15.90
CA LYS A 95 21.45 -1.82 16.08
C LYS A 95 22.45 -1.35 15.03
N ASP A 96 22.20 -0.17 14.48
CA ASP A 96 23.10 0.58 13.59
C ASP A 96 23.55 -0.20 12.33
N LYS A 97 22.79 -1.24 11.96
CA LYS A 97 23.00 -2.06 10.78
C LYS A 97 21.66 -2.59 10.28
N ILE A 98 21.53 -2.67 8.97
CA ILE A 98 20.36 -3.20 8.29
C ILE A 98 20.70 -4.58 7.71
N GLU A 99 19.89 -5.58 8.05
CA GLU A 99 20.02 -6.96 7.57
C GLU A 99 18.70 -7.39 6.93
N PRO A 100 18.53 -7.20 5.60
CA PRO A 100 17.28 -7.48 4.91
C PRO A 100 16.93 -8.98 4.90
N PRO A 101 15.64 -9.36 4.90
CA PRO A 101 14.48 -8.48 5.05
C PRO A 101 14.45 -7.76 6.41
N ALA A 102 14.00 -6.51 6.45
CA ALA A 102 14.06 -5.72 7.67
C ALA A 102 12.93 -4.70 7.84
N ILE A 103 12.52 -4.51 9.10
CA ILE A 103 11.85 -3.28 9.54
C ILE A 103 12.95 -2.31 9.98
N VAL A 104 13.17 -1.25 9.20
CA VAL A 104 14.16 -0.21 9.47
C VAL A 104 13.48 0.93 10.23
N ILE A 105 13.89 1.12 11.49
CA ILE A 105 13.32 2.08 12.42
C ILE A 105 14.30 3.24 12.60
N GLY A 106 13.81 4.46 12.42
CA GLY A 106 14.58 5.68 12.60
C GLY A 106 15.23 6.20 11.31
N ASP A 107 15.71 7.45 11.38
CA ASP A 107 16.35 8.12 10.25
C ASP A 107 17.74 7.53 9.97
N CYS A 108 18.05 7.32 8.69
CA CYS A 108 19.35 6.82 8.22
C CYS A 108 19.56 7.13 6.73
N ASP A 109 20.78 6.98 6.23
CA ASP A 109 21.10 7.28 4.83
C ASP A 109 20.29 6.46 3.83
N LEU A 110 19.95 5.20 4.17
CA LEU A 110 19.10 4.38 3.31
C LEU A 110 17.67 4.93 3.28
N ALA A 111 17.10 5.29 4.43
CA ALA A 111 15.79 5.91 4.50
C ALA A 111 15.72 7.22 3.68
N LYS A 112 16.76 8.06 3.76
CA LYS A 112 16.88 9.29 2.96
C LYS A 112 16.89 9.03 1.46
N LYS A 113 17.60 7.98 1.00
CA LYS A 113 17.56 7.54 -0.42
C LYS A 113 16.15 7.11 -0.86
N HIS A 114 15.31 6.66 0.07
CA HIS A 114 13.90 6.38 -0.18
C HIS A 114 12.98 7.59 0.04
N GLY A 115 13.54 8.80 0.21
CA GLY A 115 12.81 10.05 0.36
C GLY A 115 12.22 10.26 1.77
N LEU A 116 12.76 9.59 2.78
CA LEU A 116 12.35 9.74 4.17
C LEU A 116 13.46 10.47 4.93
N GLU A 117 13.15 11.64 5.47
CA GLU A 117 14.09 12.45 6.25
C GLU A 117 13.32 13.04 7.42
N ALA A 118 13.61 12.59 8.63
CA ALA A 118 12.81 12.89 9.81
C ALA A 118 12.74 14.41 10.06
N ALA A 119 13.88 15.10 9.92
CA ALA A 119 13.97 16.55 10.12
C ALA A 119 13.11 17.38 9.15
N ARG A 120 12.64 16.79 8.04
CA ARG A 120 11.74 17.45 7.08
C ARG A 120 10.26 17.15 7.33
N MET A 121 9.96 16.25 8.27
CA MET A 121 8.59 15.94 8.67
C MET A 121 8.10 16.97 9.70
N PRO A 122 6.78 17.24 9.76
CA PRO A 122 6.19 18.02 10.85
C PRO A 122 6.59 17.47 12.23
N VAL A 123 6.46 18.29 13.28
CA VAL A 123 6.61 17.83 14.67
C VAL A 123 5.71 16.62 14.92
N GLU A 124 6.29 15.56 15.48
CA GLU A 124 5.66 14.24 15.66
C GLU A 124 5.16 13.55 14.37
N GLY A 125 5.46 14.11 13.21
CA GLY A 125 5.15 13.55 11.91
C GLY A 125 5.99 12.30 11.62
N PHE A 126 5.38 11.33 10.94
CA PHE A 126 6.04 10.08 10.57
C PHE A 126 5.61 9.58 9.20
N ALA A 127 6.36 8.61 8.69
CA ALA A 127 6.04 7.90 7.47
C ALA A 127 6.40 6.41 7.61
N ILE A 128 5.47 5.56 7.18
CA ILE A 128 5.70 4.14 6.94
C ILE A 128 5.79 3.95 5.43
N LYS A 129 6.86 3.32 4.94
CA LYS A 129 7.07 3.08 3.51
C LYS A 129 7.73 1.75 3.28
N THR A 130 7.25 1.00 2.29
CA THR A 130 7.87 -0.24 1.87
C THR A 130 8.79 -0.05 0.67
N ALA A 131 9.81 -0.89 0.58
CA ALA A 131 10.65 -1.12 -0.60
C ALA A 131 10.92 -2.63 -0.70
N ALA A 132 11.69 -3.05 -1.71
CA ALA A 132 12.10 -4.45 -1.84
C ALA A 132 12.78 -4.91 -0.53
N ASP A 133 12.19 -5.92 0.12
CA ASP A 133 12.60 -6.51 1.40
C ASP A 133 12.68 -5.55 2.61
N LEU A 134 12.14 -4.34 2.52
CA LEU A 134 12.28 -3.33 3.56
C LEU A 134 10.95 -2.68 3.92
N VAL A 135 10.73 -2.49 5.22
CA VAL A 135 9.71 -1.60 5.78
C VAL A 135 10.43 -0.49 6.54
N PHE A 136 10.31 0.75 6.09
CA PHE A 136 10.84 1.91 6.80
C PHE A 136 9.77 2.51 7.71
N ILE A 137 10.14 2.82 8.95
CA ILE A 137 9.36 3.60 9.91
C ILE A 137 10.24 4.74 10.38
N VAL A 138 9.95 5.95 9.91
CA VAL A 138 10.78 7.15 10.16
C VAL A 138 9.88 8.28 10.62
N GLY A 139 10.24 8.98 11.69
CA GLY A 139 9.51 10.14 12.15
C GLY A 139 10.36 11.14 12.91
N ASN A 140 9.85 12.37 13.01
CA ASN A 140 10.47 13.49 13.73
C ASN A 140 10.10 13.46 15.21
N GLU A 141 11.06 13.69 16.11
CA GLU A 141 10.87 13.60 17.57
C GLU A 141 10.18 12.28 17.97
N ARG A 142 8.98 12.33 18.55
CA ARG A 142 8.18 11.15 18.91
C ARG A 142 7.48 10.49 17.72
N GLY A 143 7.56 11.06 16.52
CA GLY A 143 6.94 10.51 15.32
C GLY A 143 7.36 9.07 15.01
N THR A 144 8.61 8.69 15.27
CA THR A 144 9.03 7.30 15.06
C THR A 144 8.29 6.33 15.99
N GLU A 145 8.04 6.72 17.25
CA GLU A 145 7.22 5.95 18.19
C GLU A 145 5.77 5.82 17.69
N TRP A 146 5.17 6.92 17.23
CA TRP A 146 3.82 6.89 16.63
C TRP A 146 3.76 6.01 15.38
N GLY A 147 4.77 6.06 14.52
CA GLY A 147 4.85 5.20 13.35
C GLY A 147 4.95 3.71 13.69
N ILE A 148 5.56 3.36 14.82
CA ILE A 148 5.59 1.96 15.30
C ILE A 148 4.19 1.53 15.74
N TYR A 149 3.48 2.35 16.52
CA TYR A 149 2.13 2.01 16.97
C TYR A 149 1.13 1.97 15.82
N GLU A 150 1.22 2.90 14.87
CA GLU A 150 0.43 2.86 13.64
C GLU A 150 0.68 1.58 12.82
N PHE A 151 1.94 1.13 12.76
CA PHE A 151 2.27 -0.13 12.09
C PHE A 151 1.59 -1.33 12.78
N LEU A 152 1.67 -1.39 14.11
CA LEU A 152 1.02 -2.44 14.92
C LEU A 152 -0.51 -2.41 14.86
N GLU A 153 -1.11 -1.25 14.70
CA GLU A 153 -2.57 -1.14 14.55
C GLU A 153 -3.06 -1.72 13.22
N ARG A 154 -2.23 -1.64 12.17
CA ARG A 154 -2.62 -1.99 10.80
C ARG A 154 -2.27 -3.42 10.38
N PHE A 155 -1.27 -4.04 10.99
CA PHE A 155 -0.68 -5.31 10.52
C PHE A 155 -0.43 -6.28 11.67
#